data_AF-A0A1D8MJB2-F1
#
_entry.id   AF-A0A1D8MJB2-F1
#
_cell.length_a   1.000
_cell.length_b   1.000
_cell.length_c   1.000
_cell.angle_alpha   90.00
_cell.angle_beta   90.00
_cell.angle_gamma   90.00
#
_symmetry.space_group_name_H-M   'P 1'
#
loop_
_entity.id
_entity.type
_entity.pdbx_description
1 polymer ?
#
loop_
_entity_poly.entity_id
_entity_poly.type
_entity_poly.pdbx_seq_one_letter_code
_entity_poly.pdbx_strand_id
1 'polypeptide(L)'
;KGAKAVVLLSHLGRPDGQVNPKYSLKPVVPVLEKLLGKSVTFTDDCVGAQTEETVNKATGGQVILLENLRFHAEEEGSSKDAEGKKVKADKADVEKFRKGLTALGDVYVNDAFGTAHRAHSSMVGVDLPQKAAGFLVKKELEYFAKALESPARPFLAILGGAKVSDKIQLIDNLLPKVNSLIITGAMAFTFKKTLENVKIGNSLFDEAGSKIVGEIVEKAKKFNVEIVLPVDYVTADKFAADAKVGAATDATGIPDGFMGLDVG
;
A
#
# COMPACT_ATOMS: atom_id res chain seq x y z
N LYS A 1 22.86 4.96 19.69
CA LYS A 1 22.20 5.31 20.98
C LYS A 1 22.31 4.20 22.04
N GLY A 2 23.17 3.18 21.86
CA GLY A 2 23.51 2.23 22.93
C GLY A 2 22.42 1.20 23.30
N ALA A 3 21.58 0.79 22.35
CA ALA A 3 20.62 -0.29 22.61
C ALA A 3 21.36 -1.60 22.93
N LYS A 4 20.86 -2.38 23.91
CA LYS A 4 21.39 -3.70 24.26
C LYS A 4 21.38 -4.64 23.04
N ALA A 5 20.24 -4.67 22.35
CA ALA A 5 20.01 -5.43 21.13
C ALA A 5 19.00 -4.70 20.23
N VAL A 6 18.96 -5.04 18.95
CA VAL A 6 17.95 -4.61 17.99
C VAL A 6 17.27 -5.84 17.43
N VAL A 7 16.02 -6.06 17.79
CA VAL A 7 15.21 -7.21 17.34
C VAL A 7 14.34 -6.76 16.17
N LEU A 8 14.53 -7.39 15.01
CA LEU A 8 13.82 -7.12 13.77
C LEU A 8 12.76 -8.19 13.57
N LEU A 9 11.51 -7.76 13.43
CA LEU A 9 10.35 -8.60 13.13
C LEU A 9 9.74 -8.16 11.80
N SER A 10 9.39 -9.11 10.94
CA SER A 10 8.87 -8.83 9.60
C SER A 10 8.08 -10.00 9.03
N HIS A 11 7.56 -9.85 7.82
CA HIS A 11 6.93 -10.93 7.07
C HIS A 11 7.36 -10.91 5.61
N LEU A 12 7.25 -12.06 4.96
CA LEU A 12 7.47 -12.23 3.53
C LEU A 12 6.35 -13.06 2.91
N GLY A 13 5.81 -12.59 1.78
CA GLY A 13 4.81 -13.33 1.03
C GLY A 13 3.49 -13.58 1.78
N ARG A 14 2.83 -14.68 1.42
CA ARG A 14 1.54 -15.11 1.99
C ARG A 14 1.63 -16.59 2.40
N PRO A 15 2.27 -16.88 3.53
CA PRO A 15 2.34 -18.24 4.10
C PRO A 15 1.02 -18.70 4.74
N ASP A 16 0.02 -17.82 4.88
CA ASP A 16 -1.33 -18.14 5.37
C ASP A 16 -1.33 -18.87 6.73
N GLY A 17 -0.42 -18.51 7.65
CA GLY A 17 -0.33 -19.08 9.00
C GLY A 17 0.38 -20.44 9.08
N GLN A 18 1.20 -20.78 8.08
CA GLN A 18 1.92 -22.05 8.03
C GLN A 18 3.40 -21.82 7.71
N VAL A 19 4.28 -22.64 8.32
CA VAL A 19 5.72 -22.61 8.02
C VAL A 19 5.94 -23.04 6.57
N ASN A 20 6.55 -22.16 5.78
CA ASN A 20 6.85 -22.43 4.37
C ASN A 20 8.26 -21.92 4.03
N PRO A 21 9.23 -22.80 3.73
CA PRO A 21 10.62 -22.42 3.43
C PRO A 21 10.76 -21.38 2.32
N LYS A 22 9.84 -21.34 1.34
CA LYS A 22 9.81 -20.33 0.26
C LYS A 22 9.71 -18.91 0.80
N TYR A 23 9.06 -18.73 1.95
CA TYR A 23 8.79 -17.43 2.56
C TYR A 23 9.63 -17.20 3.82
N SER A 24 10.66 -18.00 4.07
CA SER A 24 11.59 -17.75 5.17
C SER A 24 12.33 -16.42 4.97
N LEU A 25 12.61 -15.72 6.07
CA LEU A 25 13.43 -14.50 6.10
C LEU A 25 14.93 -14.80 6.16
N LYS A 26 15.33 -16.07 6.31
CA LYS A 26 16.75 -16.47 6.35
C LYS A 26 17.60 -15.94 5.18
N PRO A 27 17.11 -15.88 3.92
CA PRO A 27 17.88 -15.29 2.81
C PRO A 27 18.16 -13.79 2.95
N VAL A 28 17.46 -13.07 3.83
CA VAL A 28 17.67 -11.64 4.11
C VAL A 28 18.94 -11.42 4.94
N VAL A 29 19.32 -12.40 5.78
CA VAL A 29 20.46 -12.32 6.70
C VAL A 29 21.76 -11.90 6.00
N PRO A 30 22.27 -12.60 4.97
CA PRO A 30 23.56 -12.23 4.34
C PRO A 30 23.51 -10.85 3.67
N VAL A 31 22.34 -10.41 3.18
CA VAL A 31 22.18 -9.07 2.60
C VAL A 31 22.24 -8.01 3.69
N LEU A 32 21.55 -8.24 4.81
CA LEU A 32 21.52 -7.33 5.94
C LEU A 32 22.90 -7.21 6.60
N GLU A 33 23.61 -8.32 6.78
CA GLU A 33 24.98 -8.33 7.30
C GLU A 33 25.93 -7.51 6.44
N LYS A 34 25.85 -7.68 5.11
CA LYS A 34 26.65 -6.91 4.15
C LYS A 34 26.35 -5.41 4.24
N LEU A 35 25.08 -5.02 4.36
CA LEU A 35 24.67 -3.62 4.44
C LEU A 35 25.05 -2.96 5.77
N LEU A 36 25.00 -3.72 6.88
CA LEU A 36 25.32 -3.21 8.21
C LEU A 36 26.81 -3.27 8.56
N GLY A 37 27.58 -4.13 7.88
CA GLY A 37 28.96 -4.46 8.29
C GLY A 37 29.02 -5.13 9.66
N LYS A 38 27.97 -5.86 10.04
CA LYS A 38 27.80 -6.53 11.34
C LYS A 38 27.13 -7.88 11.16
N SER A 39 27.44 -8.84 12.03
CA SER A 39 26.72 -10.11 12.09
C SER A 39 25.26 -9.92 12.49
N VAL A 40 24.37 -10.73 11.91
CA VAL A 40 22.95 -10.77 12.26
C VAL A 40 22.60 -12.16 12.74
N THR A 41 22.13 -12.26 13.99
CA THR A 41 21.62 -13.51 14.53
C THR A 41 20.23 -13.77 13.96
N PHE A 42 19.99 -14.96 13.42
CA PHE A 42 18.68 -15.38 12.95
C PHE A 42 18.06 -16.37 13.94
N THR A 43 16.77 -16.22 14.25
CA THR A 43 16.01 -17.20 15.05
C THR A 43 15.05 -17.96 14.13
N ASP A 44 14.92 -19.27 14.33
CA ASP A 44 14.04 -20.12 13.51
C ASP A 44 12.53 -19.91 13.80
N ASP A 45 12.20 -19.11 14.82
CA ASP A 45 10.85 -18.69 15.17
C ASP A 45 10.85 -17.20 15.58
N CYS A 46 9.69 -16.56 15.68
CA CYS A 46 9.51 -15.18 16.11
C CYS A 46 9.01 -15.00 17.55
N VAL A 47 8.61 -16.09 18.21
CA VAL A 47 8.18 -16.11 19.62
C VAL A 47 8.73 -17.36 20.30
N GLY A 48 8.49 -17.49 21.62
CA GLY A 48 8.81 -18.70 22.38
C GLY A 48 10.18 -18.68 23.07
N ALA A 49 10.39 -19.69 23.93
CA ALA A 49 11.48 -19.69 24.91
C ALA A 49 12.88 -19.58 24.28
N GLN A 50 13.13 -20.25 23.14
CA GLN A 50 14.43 -20.19 22.46
C GLN A 50 14.70 -18.81 21.86
N THR A 51 13.67 -18.17 21.30
CA THR A 51 13.75 -16.80 20.78
C THR A 51 14.02 -15.81 21.91
N GLU A 52 13.28 -15.93 23.01
CA GLU A 52 13.47 -15.10 24.21
C GLU A 52 14.87 -15.27 24.81
N GLU A 53 15.36 -16.51 24.92
CA GLU A 53 16.71 -16.79 25.42
C GLU A 53 17.78 -16.14 24.54
N THR A 54 17.62 -16.22 23.21
CA THR A 54 18.53 -15.61 22.23
C THR A 54 18.56 -14.09 22.38
N VAL A 55 17.39 -13.46 22.47
CA VAL A 55 17.25 -12.00 22.67
C VAL A 55 17.82 -11.56 24.02
N ASN A 56 17.56 -12.31 25.10
CA ASN A 56 18.02 -11.97 26.43
C ASN A 56 19.54 -12.04 26.60
N LYS A 57 20.21 -12.97 25.91
CA LYS A 57 21.68 -13.10 25.89
C LYS A 57 22.36 -12.03 25.04
N ALA A 58 21.63 -11.36 24.15
CA ALA A 58 22.22 -10.40 23.24
C ALA A 58 22.72 -9.15 23.97
N THR A 59 23.90 -8.67 23.58
CA THR A 59 24.54 -7.50 24.19
C THR A 59 25.28 -6.68 23.13
N GLY A 60 25.75 -5.48 23.49
CA GLY A 60 26.60 -4.68 22.61
C GLY A 60 25.94 -4.19 21.32
N GLY A 61 24.60 -4.12 21.28
CA GLY A 61 23.86 -3.68 20.09
C GLY A 61 23.85 -4.72 18.97
N GLN A 62 23.86 -6.01 19.33
CA GLN A 62 23.64 -7.10 18.39
C GLN A 62 22.29 -6.96 17.67
N VAL A 63 22.27 -7.37 16.41
CA VAL A 63 21.08 -7.34 15.56
C VAL A 63 20.55 -8.76 15.44
N ILE A 64 19.25 -8.93 15.70
CA ILE A 64 18.55 -10.21 15.64
C ILE A 64 17.44 -10.07 14.62
N LEU A 65 17.38 -10.97 13.64
CA LEU A 65 16.27 -11.09 12.71
C LEU A 65 15.43 -12.31 13.11
N LEU A 66 14.18 -12.07 13.45
CA LEU A 66 13.21 -13.13 13.71
C LEU A 66 12.73 -13.76 12.40
N GLU A 67 12.29 -15.01 12.47
CA GLU A 67 11.59 -15.63 11.35
C GLU A 67 10.25 -14.94 11.05
N ASN A 68 9.69 -15.23 9.88
CA ASN A 68 8.48 -14.65 9.32
C ASN A 68 7.28 -14.74 10.27
N LEU A 69 6.79 -13.58 10.71
CA LEU A 69 5.63 -13.46 11.60
C LEU A 69 4.38 -14.17 11.09
N ARG A 70 4.18 -14.21 9.76
CA ARG A 70 2.99 -14.83 9.15
C ARG A 70 3.06 -16.35 9.08
N PHE A 71 4.12 -16.98 9.56
CA PHE A 71 4.10 -18.42 9.86
C PHE A 71 3.16 -18.73 11.02
N HIS A 72 2.78 -17.73 11.82
CA HIS A 72 1.76 -17.81 12.87
C HIS A 72 0.45 -17.20 12.38
N ALA A 73 -0.65 -17.94 12.48
CA ALA A 73 -1.98 -17.46 12.09
C ALA A 73 -2.42 -16.25 12.93
N GLU A 74 -1.87 -16.15 14.13
CA GLU A 74 -2.08 -15.12 15.14
C GLU A 74 -1.61 -13.73 14.70
N GLU A 75 -0.68 -13.65 13.74
CA GLU A 75 -0.24 -12.38 13.16
C GLU A 75 -1.38 -11.69 12.39
N GLU A 76 -2.02 -12.41 11.46
CA GLU A 76 -3.13 -11.87 10.65
C GLU A 76 -4.51 -12.12 11.31
N GLY A 77 -4.54 -12.84 12.43
CA GLY A 77 -5.77 -13.27 13.13
C GLY A 77 -6.55 -14.35 12.38
N SER A 78 -5.96 -14.94 11.35
CA SER A 78 -6.54 -16.00 10.53
C SER A 78 -5.51 -16.68 9.65
N SER A 79 -5.77 -17.94 9.29
CA SER A 79 -5.04 -18.76 8.33
C SER A 79 -5.97 -19.23 7.21
N LYS A 80 -5.44 -20.06 6.30
CA LYS A 80 -6.26 -20.88 5.40
C LYS A 80 -6.10 -22.37 5.70
N ASP A 81 -7.20 -23.10 5.62
CA ASP A 81 -7.18 -24.57 5.64
C ASP A 81 -6.70 -25.17 4.30
N ALA A 82 -6.65 -26.50 4.22
CA ALA A 82 -6.20 -27.23 3.05
C ALA A 82 -7.05 -26.93 1.79
N GLU A 83 -8.30 -26.52 2.00
CA GLU A 83 -9.26 -26.15 0.96
C GLU A 83 -9.20 -24.65 0.61
N GLY A 84 -8.31 -23.88 1.25
CA GLY A 84 -8.13 -22.44 1.01
C GLY A 84 -9.18 -21.56 1.67
N LYS A 85 -10.01 -22.10 2.56
CA LYS A 85 -11.02 -21.35 3.31
C LYS A 85 -10.39 -20.68 4.52
N LYS A 86 -10.86 -19.47 4.82
CA LYS A 86 -10.37 -18.67 5.93
C LYS A 86 -10.77 -19.30 7.27
N VAL A 87 -9.78 -19.61 8.10
CA VAL A 87 -9.94 -20.08 9.48
C VAL A 87 -9.47 -18.99 10.43
N LYS A 88 -10.28 -18.62 11.42
CA LYS A 88 -9.95 -17.57 12.38
C LYS A 88 -9.07 -18.14 13.49
N ALA A 89 -8.01 -17.44 13.86
CA ALA A 89 -7.19 -17.81 15.01
C ALA A 89 -7.97 -17.62 16.32
N ASP A 90 -7.70 -18.45 17.32
CA ASP A 90 -8.30 -18.29 18.64
C ASP A 90 -7.84 -16.97 19.27
N LYS A 91 -8.74 -16.30 20.01
CA LYS A 91 -8.42 -15.02 20.63
C LYS A 91 -7.33 -15.16 21.70
N ALA A 92 -7.34 -16.24 22.48
CA ALA A 92 -6.35 -16.52 23.50
C ALA A 92 -4.98 -16.77 22.88
N ASP A 93 -4.93 -17.45 21.74
CA ASP A 93 -3.69 -17.68 21.00
C ASP A 93 -3.13 -16.37 20.42
N VAL A 94 -3.98 -15.50 19.85
CA VAL A 94 -3.59 -14.15 19.43
C VAL A 94 -3.04 -13.32 20.60
N GLU A 95 -3.68 -13.38 21.76
CA GLU A 95 -3.19 -12.67 22.95
C GLU A 95 -1.84 -13.22 23.43
N LYS A 96 -1.68 -14.54 23.45
CA LYS A 96 -0.42 -15.21 23.82
C LYS A 96 0.71 -14.84 22.85
N PHE A 97 0.44 -14.83 21.55
CA PHE A 97 1.40 -14.43 20.53
C PHE A 97 1.86 -12.98 20.72
N ARG A 98 0.92 -12.06 20.96
CA ARG A 98 1.20 -10.64 21.26
C ARG A 98 2.04 -10.46 22.52
N LYS A 99 1.75 -11.22 23.58
CA LYS A 99 2.58 -11.22 24.81
C LYS A 99 4.00 -11.71 24.50
N GLY A 100 4.14 -12.76 23.69
CA GLY A 100 5.43 -13.25 23.21
C GLY A 100 6.23 -12.18 22.50
N LEU A 101 5.64 -11.47 21.54
CA LEU A 101 6.30 -10.35 20.84
C LEU A 101 6.66 -9.19 21.79
N THR A 102 5.76 -8.88 22.73
CA THR A 102 5.96 -7.80 23.71
C THR A 102 7.14 -8.10 24.65
N ALA A 103 7.35 -9.36 25.00
CA ALA A 103 8.45 -9.77 25.87
C ALA A 103 9.86 -9.62 25.24
N LEU A 104 9.96 -9.38 23.92
CA LEU A 104 11.24 -9.31 23.21
C LEU A 104 11.91 -7.94 23.25
N GLY A 105 11.33 -6.93 23.89
CA GLY A 105 11.96 -5.62 23.99
C GLY A 105 11.30 -4.67 24.98
N ASP A 106 11.95 -3.54 25.19
CA ASP A 106 11.50 -2.50 26.11
C ASP A 106 10.85 -1.30 25.37
N VAL A 107 11.17 -1.16 24.08
CA VAL A 107 10.68 -0.10 23.18
C VAL A 107 10.28 -0.72 21.84
N TYR A 108 9.12 -0.32 21.32
CA TYR A 108 8.66 -0.71 19.99
C TYR A 108 8.85 0.43 18.98
N VAL A 109 9.45 0.10 17.83
CA VAL A 109 9.64 1.04 16.71
C VAL A 109 8.97 0.44 15.48
N ASN A 110 7.91 1.07 14.98
CA ASN A 110 7.27 0.65 13.73
C ASN A 110 7.90 1.40 12.57
N ASP A 111 8.59 0.69 11.68
CA ASP A 111 9.15 1.25 10.44
C ASP A 111 8.52 0.64 9.17
N ALA A 112 7.33 0.04 9.30
CA ALA A 112 6.61 -0.69 8.24
C ALA A 112 5.28 -0.01 7.85
N PHE A 113 5.35 1.15 7.18
CA PHE A 113 4.14 1.91 6.78
C PHE A 113 3.20 1.09 5.88
N GLY A 114 3.74 0.28 4.98
CA GLY A 114 2.97 -0.56 4.05
C GLY A 114 2.00 -1.54 4.73
N THR A 115 2.21 -1.86 6.01
CA THR A 115 1.30 -2.71 6.81
C THR A 115 0.46 -1.95 7.84
N ALA A 116 0.65 -0.63 7.99
CA ALA A 116 -0.02 0.14 9.03
C ALA A 116 -1.56 0.19 8.89
N HIS A 117 -2.08 -0.08 7.69
CA HIS A 117 -3.53 -0.18 7.42
C HIS A 117 -4.17 -1.48 7.95
N ARG A 118 -3.39 -2.40 8.54
CA ARG A 118 -3.83 -3.70 9.03
C ARG A 118 -3.77 -3.76 10.56
N ALA A 119 -4.83 -4.28 11.19
CA ALA A 119 -4.88 -4.51 12.63
C ALA A 119 -4.19 -5.83 13.05
N HIS A 120 -3.03 -6.13 12.45
CA HIS A 120 -2.26 -7.35 12.72
C HIS A 120 -1.55 -7.27 14.08
N SER A 121 -1.16 -8.41 14.64
CA SER A 121 -0.55 -8.50 15.97
C SER A 121 0.74 -7.68 16.09
N SER A 122 1.62 -7.71 15.09
CA SER A 122 2.81 -6.86 15.06
C SER A 122 2.51 -5.35 15.03
N MET A 123 1.39 -4.94 14.43
CA MET A 123 1.05 -3.52 14.26
C MET A 123 0.39 -2.90 15.48
N VAL A 124 -0.51 -3.64 16.14
CA VAL A 124 -1.35 -3.10 17.23
C VAL A 124 -1.22 -3.87 18.54
N GLY A 125 -0.50 -4.99 18.55
CA GLY A 125 -0.46 -5.94 19.66
C GLY A 125 0.81 -5.92 20.51
N VAL A 126 1.85 -5.19 20.11
CA VAL A 126 3.06 -5.00 20.93
C VAL A 126 2.77 -3.96 22.01
N ASP A 127 2.63 -4.42 23.26
CA ASP A 127 2.17 -3.59 24.38
C ASP A 127 3.33 -3.09 25.24
N LEU A 128 4.12 -2.19 24.66
CA LEU A 128 5.22 -1.52 25.34
C LEU A 128 4.86 -0.06 25.65
N PRO A 129 5.34 0.51 26.78
CA PRO A 129 5.03 1.88 27.18
C PRO A 129 5.55 2.90 26.16
N GLN A 130 6.64 2.59 25.46
CA GLN A 130 7.22 3.44 24.43
C GLN A 130 7.02 2.80 23.04
N LYS A 131 6.23 3.49 22.21
CA LYS A 131 5.96 3.13 20.82
C LYS A 131 6.30 4.32 19.93
N ALA A 132 7.20 4.14 18.99
CA ALA A 132 7.67 5.20 18.10
C ALA A 132 7.54 4.81 16.63
N ALA A 133 7.42 5.82 15.76
CA ALA A 133 7.62 5.66 14.34
C ALA A 133 9.14 5.59 14.05
N GLY A 134 9.55 4.60 13.26
CA GLY A 134 10.87 4.58 12.64
C GLY A 134 10.99 5.71 11.60
N PHE A 135 12.17 5.86 10.99
CA PHE A 135 12.41 7.00 10.10
C PHE A 135 11.62 6.93 8.79
N LEU A 136 11.37 5.73 8.25
CA LEU A 136 10.54 5.56 7.05
C LEU A 136 9.10 5.92 7.37
N VAL A 137 8.52 5.33 8.43
CA VAL A 137 7.15 5.66 8.84
C VAL A 137 7.01 7.13 9.22
N LYS A 138 7.97 7.69 9.95
CA LYS A 138 7.99 9.12 10.28
C LYS A 138 7.96 9.97 9.01
N LYS A 139 8.78 9.65 8.02
CA LYS A 139 8.81 10.37 6.75
C LYS A 139 7.46 10.28 6.04
N GLU A 140 6.89 9.08 5.92
CA GLU A 140 5.55 8.90 5.34
C GLU A 140 4.51 9.78 6.05
N LEU A 141 4.44 9.71 7.38
CA LEU A 141 3.52 10.52 8.19
C LEU A 141 3.74 12.02 8.01
N GLU A 142 4.98 12.50 7.98
CA GLU A 142 5.29 13.93 7.78
C GLU A 142 4.82 14.43 6.40
N TYR A 143 5.03 13.66 5.34
CA TYR A 143 4.60 14.05 4.00
C TYR A 143 3.08 13.97 3.84
N PHE A 144 2.44 12.92 4.37
CA PHE A 144 0.98 12.80 4.36
C PHE A 144 0.30 13.88 5.21
N ALA A 145 0.83 14.20 6.40
CA ALA A 145 0.28 15.26 7.25
C ALA A 145 0.36 16.62 6.55
N LYS A 146 1.50 16.93 5.92
CA LYS A 146 1.63 18.15 5.10
C LYS A 146 0.58 18.21 4.00
N ALA A 147 0.30 17.11 3.31
CA ALA A 147 -0.67 17.10 2.21
C ALA A 147 -2.15 17.09 2.68
N LEU A 148 -2.45 16.43 3.80
CA LEU A 148 -3.83 16.12 4.19
C LEU A 148 -4.38 16.99 5.34
N GLU A 149 -3.53 17.53 6.21
CA GLU A 149 -3.95 18.30 7.38
C GLU A 149 -3.81 19.81 7.17
N SER A 150 -2.67 20.25 6.61
CA SER A 150 -2.40 21.68 6.37
C SER A 150 -1.57 21.87 5.09
N PRO A 151 -2.14 21.55 3.91
CA PRO A 151 -1.43 21.69 2.64
C PRO A 151 -1.10 23.14 2.33
N ALA A 152 0.15 23.37 1.91
CA ALA A 152 0.50 24.58 1.19
C ALA A 152 -0.37 24.66 -0.07
N ARG A 153 -0.98 25.82 -0.30
CA ARG A 153 -1.89 26.05 -1.43
C ARG A 153 -1.20 26.90 -2.52
N PRO A 154 -1.49 26.66 -3.80
CA PRO A 154 -2.49 25.71 -4.33
C PRO A 154 -2.06 24.24 -4.20
N PHE A 155 -2.99 23.39 -3.74
CA PHE A 155 -2.77 21.95 -3.62
C PHE A 155 -3.41 21.21 -4.79
N LEU A 156 -2.57 20.62 -5.65
CA LEU A 156 -2.99 19.84 -6.82
C LEU A 156 -2.93 18.34 -6.51
N ALA A 157 -3.99 17.60 -6.84
CA ALA A 157 -3.94 16.15 -6.96
C ALA A 157 -3.94 15.72 -8.44
N ILE A 158 -3.15 14.70 -8.75
CA ILE A 158 -3.10 14.07 -10.07
C ILE A 158 -3.49 12.61 -9.90
N LEU A 159 -4.62 12.23 -10.48
CA LEU A 159 -5.15 10.87 -10.42
C LEU A 159 -5.15 10.26 -11.82
N GLY A 160 -4.66 9.04 -11.91
CA GLY A 160 -4.74 8.24 -13.13
C GLY A 160 -4.99 6.77 -12.82
N GLY A 161 -5.27 6.02 -13.88
CA GLY A 161 -5.55 4.59 -13.79
C GLY A 161 -6.61 4.16 -14.80
N ALA A 162 -7.01 2.90 -14.70
CA ALA A 162 -7.93 2.29 -15.67
C ALA A 162 -9.42 2.54 -15.36
N LYS A 163 -9.81 2.51 -14.08
CA LYS A 163 -11.21 2.52 -13.65
C LYS A 163 -11.49 3.67 -12.69
N VAL A 164 -12.65 4.30 -12.87
CA VAL A 164 -13.15 5.35 -11.96
C VAL A 164 -13.68 4.73 -10.67
N SER A 165 -14.38 3.59 -10.77
CA SER A 165 -15.00 2.87 -9.66
C SER A 165 -14.03 2.54 -8.54
N ASP A 166 -12.80 2.14 -8.87
CA ASP A 166 -11.74 1.84 -7.90
C ASP A 166 -11.20 3.09 -7.16
N LYS A 167 -11.52 4.30 -7.64
CA LYS A 167 -10.97 5.58 -7.15
C LYS A 167 -12.00 6.51 -6.52
N ILE A 168 -13.28 6.14 -6.47
CA ILE A 168 -14.35 7.02 -5.95
C ILE A 168 -14.03 7.51 -4.54
N GLN A 169 -13.71 6.59 -3.62
CA GLN A 169 -13.39 6.95 -2.23
C GLN A 169 -12.17 7.87 -2.12
N LEU A 170 -11.18 7.70 -3.00
CA LEU A 170 -10.00 8.55 -3.04
C LEU A 170 -10.36 9.96 -3.52
N ILE A 171 -11.13 10.07 -4.60
CA ILE A 171 -11.62 11.36 -5.11
C ILE A 171 -12.44 12.07 -4.04
N ASP A 172 -13.42 11.40 -3.43
CA ASP A 172 -14.28 11.97 -2.39
C ASP A 172 -13.50 12.49 -1.18
N ASN A 173 -12.42 11.81 -0.79
CA ASN A 173 -11.56 12.25 0.31
C ASN A 173 -10.62 13.42 -0.07
N LEU A 174 -10.27 13.55 -1.36
CA LEU A 174 -9.36 14.59 -1.85
C LEU A 174 -10.08 15.90 -2.21
N LEU A 175 -11.29 15.84 -2.77
CA LEU A 175 -12.07 17.02 -3.15
C LEU A 175 -12.17 18.10 -2.05
N PRO A 176 -12.41 17.81 -0.76
CA PRO A 176 -12.44 18.85 0.27
C PRO A 176 -11.06 19.46 0.60
N LYS A 177 -9.97 18.88 0.08
CA LYS A 177 -8.58 19.24 0.45
C LYS A 177 -7.86 19.98 -0.67
N VAL A 178 -8.08 19.59 -1.93
CA VAL A 178 -7.34 20.12 -3.09
C VAL A 178 -7.93 21.42 -3.61
N ASN A 179 -7.16 22.14 -4.42
CA ASN A 179 -7.60 23.29 -5.21
C ASN A 179 -7.89 22.88 -6.66
N SER A 180 -7.10 21.94 -7.19
CA SER A 180 -7.27 21.41 -8.54
C SER A 180 -7.06 19.89 -8.54
N LEU A 181 -7.72 19.21 -9.46
CA LEU A 181 -7.68 17.77 -9.63
C LEU A 181 -7.49 17.44 -11.12
N ILE A 182 -6.33 16.92 -11.49
CA ILE A 182 -6.12 16.32 -12.82
C ILE A 182 -6.61 14.88 -12.78
N ILE A 183 -7.45 14.50 -13.74
CA ILE A 183 -7.87 13.11 -13.97
C ILE A 183 -7.36 12.68 -15.34
N THR A 184 -6.43 11.73 -15.37
CA THR A 184 -5.74 11.26 -16.58
C THR A 184 -5.78 9.72 -16.71
N GLY A 185 -5.14 9.18 -17.74
CA GLY A 185 -5.16 7.75 -18.07
C GLY A 185 -6.54 7.28 -18.54
N ALA A 186 -6.75 5.97 -18.57
CA ALA A 186 -7.95 5.38 -19.16
C ALA A 186 -9.26 5.83 -18.49
N MET A 187 -9.23 6.14 -17.19
CA MET A 187 -10.40 6.65 -16.48
C MET A 187 -10.90 8.01 -17.02
N ALA A 188 -10.03 8.82 -17.64
CA ALA A 188 -10.42 10.08 -18.27
C ALA A 188 -11.44 9.88 -19.40
N PHE A 189 -11.36 8.77 -20.16
CA PHE A 189 -12.33 8.45 -21.21
C PHE A 189 -13.75 8.24 -20.67
N THR A 190 -13.86 7.74 -19.43
CA THR A 190 -15.18 7.61 -18.77
C THR A 190 -15.75 9.00 -18.46
N PHE A 191 -14.92 9.94 -17.99
CA PHE A 191 -15.36 11.33 -17.77
C PHE A 191 -15.75 12.01 -19.08
N LYS A 192 -14.88 11.94 -20.11
CA LYS A 192 -15.08 12.58 -21.42
C LYS A 192 -16.31 12.08 -22.16
N LYS A 193 -16.52 10.76 -22.19
CA LYS A 193 -17.72 10.17 -22.78
C LYS A 193 -18.98 10.55 -22.01
N THR A 194 -18.93 10.59 -20.68
CA THR A 194 -20.12 10.84 -19.85
C THR A 194 -20.52 12.31 -19.80
N LEU A 195 -19.56 13.22 -19.73
CA LEU A 195 -19.80 14.66 -19.55
C LEU A 195 -19.94 15.40 -20.89
N GLU A 196 -19.12 15.01 -21.87
CA GLU A 196 -18.93 15.76 -23.12
C GLU A 196 -19.37 14.95 -24.35
N ASN A 197 -19.81 13.69 -24.16
CA ASN A 197 -20.17 12.76 -25.23
C ASN A 197 -19.07 12.56 -26.28
N VAL A 198 -17.80 12.68 -25.87
CA VAL A 198 -16.63 12.45 -26.73
C VAL A 198 -16.64 10.99 -27.21
N LYS A 199 -16.40 10.79 -28.52
CA LYS A 199 -16.23 9.45 -29.09
C LYS A 199 -14.89 8.88 -28.62
N ILE A 200 -14.90 7.69 -28.02
CA ILE A 200 -13.70 7.09 -27.41
C ILE A 200 -13.21 5.81 -28.10
N GLY A 201 -13.80 5.42 -29.24
CA GLY A 201 -13.47 4.16 -29.92
C GLY A 201 -13.53 2.95 -28.98
N ASN A 202 -12.45 2.17 -28.97
CA ASN A 202 -12.25 0.99 -28.12
C ASN A 202 -11.54 1.31 -26.79
N SER A 203 -11.41 2.58 -26.41
CA SER A 203 -10.84 2.95 -25.10
C SER A 203 -11.64 2.34 -23.94
N LEU A 204 -10.95 2.14 -22.82
CA LEU A 204 -11.58 1.62 -21.60
C LEU A 204 -12.70 2.55 -21.12
N PHE A 205 -13.88 1.97 -20.89
CA PHE A 205 -15.03 2.65 -20.34
C PHE A 205 -15.52 1.92 -19.10
N ASP A 206 -15.55 2.61 -17.97
CA ASP A 206 -16.06 2.07 -16.71
C ASP A 206 -17.56 2.40 -16.57
N GLU A 207 -18.40 1.46 -17.01
CA GLU A 207 -19.88 1.59 -16.95
C GLU A 207 -20.41 1.79 -15.52
N ALA A 208 -19.74 1.23 -14.51
CA ALA A 208 -20.13 1.44 -13.11
C ALA A 208 -19.71 2.84 -12.65
N GLY A 209 -18.50 3.25 -13.03
CA GLY A 209 -17.96 4.57 -12.72
C GLY A 209 -18.68 5.74 -13.40
N SER A 210 -19.17 5.57 -14.63
CA SER A 210 -19.86 6.61 -15.40
C SER A 210 -21.06 7.19 -14.65
N LYS A 211 -21.78 6.36 -13.90
CA LYS A 211 -22.96 6.75 -13.11
C LYS A 211 -22.65 7.78 -12.01
N ILE A 212 -21.40 7.88 -11.59
CA ILE A 212 -20.94 8.71 -10.46
C ILE A 212 -20.16 9.95 -10.93
N VAL A 213 -19.77 10.00 -12.21
CA VAL A 213 -19.00 11.12 -12.79
C VAL A 213 -19.70 12.47 -12.57
N GLY A 214 -21.02 12.53 -12.78
CA GLY A 214 -21.80 13.76 -12.54
C GLY A 214 -21.73 14.21 -11.08
N GLU A 215 -21.87 13.28 -10.13
CA GLU A 215 -21.75 13.59 -8.70
C GLU A 215 -20.37 14.11 -8.31
N ILE A 216 -19.30 13.54 -8.91
CA ILE A 216 -17.92 14.00 -8.68
C ILE A 216 -17.76 15.45 -9.13
N VAL A 217 -18.27 15.81 -10.31
CA VAL A 217 -18.20 17.19 -10.83
C VAL A 217 -18.98 18.15 -9.95
N GLU A 218 -20.18 17.78 -9.48
CA GLU A 218 -20.96 18.61 -8.58
C GLU A 218 -20.29 18.79 -7.21
N LYS A 219 -19.68 17.75 -6.66
CA LYS A 219 -18.87 17.86 -5.44
C LYS A 219 -17.64 18.75 -5.66
N ALA A 220 -16.97 18.65 -6.80
CA ALA A 220 -15.82 19.50 -7.12
C ALA A 220 -16.22 20.98 -7.19
N LYS A 221 -17.33 21.31 -7.87
CA LYS A 221 -17.90 22.66 -7.85
C LYS A 221 -18.21 23.14 -6.44
N LYS A 222 -18.83 22.28 -5.61
CA LYS A 222 -19.15 22.59 -4.20
C LYS A 222 -17.91 22.94 -3.37
N PHE A 223 -16.78 22.27 -3.61
CA PHE A 223 -15.52 22.53 -2.91
C PHE A 223 -14.61 23.54 -3.64
N ASN A 224 -15.11 24.18 -4.71
CA ASN A 224 -14.34 25.09 -5.55
C ASN A 224 -13.02 24.47 -6.07
N VAL A 225 -13.12 23.20 -6.50
CA VAL A 225 -12.03 22.43 -7.10
C VAL A 225 -12.12 22.51 -8.61
N GLU A 226 -11.02 22.91 -9.24
CA GLU A 226 -10.86 22.86 -10.69
C GLU A 226 -10.56 21.41 -11.13
N ILE A 227 -11.44 20.80 -11.93
CA ILE A 227 -11.15 19.51 -12.56
C ILE A 227 -10.51 19.77 -13.92
N VAL A 228 -9.35 19.15 -14.15
CA VAL A 228 -8.61 19.21 -15.41
C VAL A 228 -8.61 17.81 -16.05
N LEU A 229 -9.05 17.73 -17.30
CA LEU A 229 -9.06 16.51 -18.12
C LEU A 229 -8.16 16.70 -19.35
N PRO A 230 -7.56 15.62 -19.90
CA PRO A 230 -6.89 15.66 -21.20
C PRO A 230 -7.82 16.22 -22.29
N VAL A 231 -7.27 16.91 -23.29
CA VAL A 231 -8.03 17.46 -24.43
C VAL A 231 -7.65 16.80 -25.76
N ASP A 232 -6.58 16.00 -25.73
CA ASP A 232 -6.00 15.25 -26.81
C ASP A 232 -5.33 13.98 -26.31
N TYR A 233 -5.15 13.03 -27.24
CA TYR A 233 -4.86 11.64 -26.94
C TYR A 233 -3.94 11.05 -28.00
N VAL A 234 -2.94 10.29 -27.53
CA VAL A 234 -2.22 9.33 -28.38
C VAL A 234 -3.07 8.07 -28.49
N THR A 235 -3.36 7.65 -29.72
CA THR A 235 -4.24 6.52 -30.02
C THR A 235 -3.49 5.39 -30.70
N ALA A 236 -4.01 4.17 -30.60
CA ALA A 236 -3.46 2.98 -31.22
C ALA A 236 -4.58 2.06 -31.73
N ASP A 237 -4.33 1.32 -32.81
CA ASP A 237 -5.28 0.34 -33.37
C ASP A 237 -5.34 -1.00 -32.59
N LYS A 238 -4.34 -1.26 -31.74
CA LYS A 238 -4.28 -2.43 -30.85
C LYS A 238 -3.51 -2.12 -29.57
N PHE A 239 -3.74 -2.89 -28.52
CA PHE A 239 -3.00 -2.77 -27.26
C PHE A 239 -1.68 -3.58 -27.32
N ALA A 240 -0.72 -3.07 -28.09
CA ALA A 240 0.60 -3.69 -28.25
C ALA A 240 1.66 -2.62 -28.57
N ALA A 241 2.92 -2.93 -28.29
CA ALA A 241 4.04 -2.02 -28.54
C ALA A 241 4.27 -1.73 -30.03
N ASP A 242 3.82 -2.62 -30.92
CA ASP A 242 3.93 -2.53 -32.38
C ASP A 242 2.63 -2.03 -33.05
N ALA A 243 1.75 -1.39 -32.30
CA ALA A 243 0.50 -0.83 -32.80
C ALA A 243 0.74 0.35 -33.77
N LYS A 244 -0.20 0.57 -34.68
CA LYS A 244 -0.21 1.78 -35.49
C LYS A 244 -0.69 2.93 -34.62
N VAL A 245 0.21 3.88 -34.36
CA VAL A 245 -0.07 5.07 -33.53
C VAL A 245 -0.77 6.15 -34.37
N GLY A 246 -1.71 6.85 -33.74
CA GLY A 246 -2.37 8.04 -34.24
C GLY A 246 -2.57 9.08 -33.14
N ALA A 247 -3.29 10.15 -33.45
CA ALA A 247 -3.66 11.19 -32.50
C ALA A 247 -5.14 11.55 -32.66
N ALA A 248 -5.77 11.98 -31.58
CA ALA A 248 -7.15 12.47 -31.54
C ALA A 248 -7.28 13.62 -30.55
N THR A 249 -8.24 14.51 -30.76
CA THR A 249 -8.65 15.54 -29.79
C THR A 249 -10.08 15.29 -29.33
N ASP A 250 -10.55 16.00 -28.31
CA ASP A 250 -11.97 15.97 -27.91
C ASP A 250 -12.92 16.27 -29.09
N ALA A 251 -12.52 17.21 -29.95
CA ALA A 251 -13.31 17.64 -31.09
C ALA A 251 -13.36 16.58 -32.21
N THR A 252 -12.25 15.87 -32.47
CA THR A 252 -12.23 14.82 -33.49
C THR A 252 -12.82 13.51 -32.96
N GLY A 253 -12.72 13.27 -31.66
CA GLY A 253 -12.95 11.96 -31.04
C GLY A 253 -11.95 10.90 -31.51
N ILE A 254 -11.97 9.75 -30.85
CA ILE A 254 -11.18 8.58 -31.20
C ILE A 254 -11.96 7.72 -32.21
N PRO A 255 -11.35 7.36 -33.36
CA PRO A 255 -11.99 6.52 -34.38
C PRO A 255 -12.37 5.12 -33.87
N ASP A 256 -13.36 4.50 -34.50
CA ASP A 256 -13.70 3.09 -34.20
C ASP A 256 -12.52 2.18 -34.57
N GLY A 257 -12.29 1.15 -33.75
CA GLY A 257 -11.11 0.28 -33.89
C GLY A 257 -9.86 0.82 -33.19
N PHE A 258 -9.76 2.13 -32.95
CA PHE A 258 -8.66 2.74 -32.19
C PHE A 258 -9.02 2.90 -30.71
N MET A 259 -7.99 2.96 -29.85
CA MET A 259 -8.11 3.25 -28.42
C MET A 259 -7.05 4.26 -28.00
N GLY A 260 -7.37 5.13 -27.06
CA GLY A 260 -6.44 6.07 -26.47
C GLY A 260 -5.60 5.39 -25.38
N LEU A 261 -4.29 5.54 -25.46
CA LEU A 261 -3.33 4.88 -24.56
C LEU A 261 -2.43 5.86 -23.81
N ASP A 262 -2.38 7.13 -24.22
CA ASP A 262 -1.67 8.19 -23.52
C ASP A 262 -2.33 9.56 -23.77
N VAL A 263 -1.96 10.54 -22.95
CA VAL A 263 -2.30 11.96 -23.20
C VAL A 263 -1.48 12.47 -24.38
N GLY A 264 -2.08 13.34 -25.20
CA GLY A 264 -1.47 13.96 -26.38
C GLY A 264 -0.31 14.91 -26.09
#